data_AF-A0A925LXT6-F1
#
_entry.id   AF-A0A925LXT6-F1
#
_cell.length_a   1.000
_cell.length_b   1.000
_cell.length_c   1.000
_cell.angle_alpha   90.00
_cell.angle_beta   90.00
_cell.angle_gamma   90.00
#
_symmetry.space_group_name_H-M   'P 1'
#
loop_
_entity.id
_entity.type
_entity.pdbx_description
1 polymer ?
#
loop_
_entity_poly.entity_id
_entity_poly.type
_entity_poly.pdbx_seq_one_letter_code
_entity_poly.pdbx_strand_id
1 'polypeptide(L)'
;MSGVPKTENSPTFVDAMLRLRRLSEGLPESARWRWMLFDEDLKSGVKYRNGSAGPTVSLGMPWLSAACSQRWLGSRLFFWPQGIPRRLRVSIVSSRLKQRLDEESWWFDLLRTATLRSDPTHDVLCAVAGTAAHRFVCRAAELFGRSVLEFHVDARDRAVSIDEISAWLVQSAGRVAWDSLAAVTESDLVAEPPVVESYAAGTHWSVFVSPPLTVLSNSANADSPAEEIQELSRQPINDRILFATGDRIQALRTRPGGVVQSLLMEHVQDSERRGSLVLLASDAVGQMPALTGESQGCVIPWLVISSSDDASIENNFPSRVRCVLPSGQSSTQQDLLATCTPLSHPEDWLLHWTRSTVGPWPDQAEQEFNDELILGCRSSDRSALATLLRIVIEGRLWASSEAIRGGFRVVSFTEVPLHEFRSRRTYRKHRRRYDFEPWGIAIRRDVLAAAGARPVEYGDEETWSTTTDASRPYFQNVGSGDGWTKEEREWRIPDHVQLNELPVSAVVVFVDSAESRLVVEKQTAWQVVVVPDACLAKT
;
A
#
# COMPACT_ATOMS: atom_id res chain seq x y z
N MET A 1 -2.90 7.21 -52.30
CA MET A 1 -2.04 6.02 -52.09
C MET A 1 -0.66 6.51 -51.70
N SER A 2 -0.51 6.93 -50.45
CA SER A 2 0.74 7.41 -49.86
C SER A 2 1.45 6.24 -49.18
N GLY A 3 2.75 6.13 -49.42
CA GLY A 3 3.59 5.01 -48.97
C GLY A 3 3.58 4.85 -47.46
N VAL A 4 3.18 3.66 -47.01
CA VAL A 4 3.47 3.19 -45.66
C VAL A 4 4.98 2.94 -45.61
N PRO A 5 5.73 3.53 -44.65
CA PRO A 5 7.15 3.26 -44.53
C PRO A 5 7.33 1.78 -44.21
N LYS A 6 8.08 1.06 -45.05
CA LYS A 6 8.55 -0.28 -44.73
C LYS A 6 9.44 -0.15 -43.50
N THR A 7 8.92 -0.51 -42.33
CA THR A 7 9.73 -0.71 -41.14
C THR A 7 10.60 -1.92 -41.41
N GLU A 8 11.77 -1.71 -42.01
CA GLU A 8 12.82 -2.73 -42.08
C GLU A 8 13.25 -3.04 -40.65
N ASN A 9 12.64 -4.09 -40.10
CA ASN A 9 13.12 -4.72 -38.88
C ASN A 9 14.60 -5.07 -39.10
N SER A 10 15.47 -4.45 -38.31
CA SER A 10 16.92 -4.66 -38.38
C SER A 10 17.23 -6.16 -38.50
N PRO A 11 17.96 -6.62 -39.55
CA PRO A 11 18.28 -8.04 -39.75
C PRO A 11 18.87 -8.70 -38.50
N THR A 12 19.60 -7.94 -37.69
CA THR A 12 20.22 -8.36 -36.42
C THR A 12 19.19 -8.65 -35.32
N PHE A 13 18.06 -7.93 -35.29
CA PHE A 13 17.01 -8.15 -34.31
C PHE A 13 16.16 -9.38 -34.66
N VAL A 14 15.84 -9.56 -35.94
CA VAL A 14 15.16 -10.77 -36.43
C VAL A 14 16.01 -12.00 -36.12
N ASP A 15 17.33 -11.94 -36.34
CA ASP A 15 18.23 -13.05 -36.03
C ASP A 15 18.34 -13.33 -34.52
N ALA A 16 18.34 -12.29 -33.67
CA ALA A 16 18.27 -12.44 -32.21
C ALA A 16 17.00 -13.16 -31.74
N MET A 17 15.85 -12.78 -32.29
CA MET A 17 14.57 -13.41 -31.98
C MET A 17 14.49 -14.83 -32.55
N LEU A 18 15.08 -15.10 -33.71
CA LEU A 18 15.21 -16.46 -34.25
C LEU A 18 16.17 -17.32 -33.41
N ARG A 19 17.20 -16.72 -32.80
CA ARG A 19 18.10 -17.42 -31.86
C ARG A 19 17.37 -17.76 -30.55
N LEU A 20 16.60 -16.82 -30.01
CA LEU A 20 15.73 -17.06 -28.86
C LEU A 20 14.65 -18.11 -29.14
N ARG A 21 14.05 -18.07 -30.35
CA ARG A 21 13.12 -19.09 -30.81
C ARG A 21 13.76 -20.47 -30.87
N ARG A 22 14.95 -20.58 -31.48
CA ARG A 22 15.73 -21.82 -31.51
C ARG A 22 16.09 -22.36 -30.12
N LEU A 23 16.35 -21.49 -29.15
CA LEU A 23 16.54 -21.90 -27.75
C LEU A 23 15.26 -22.51 -27.15
N SER A 24 14.07 -21.99 -27.52
CA SER A 24 12.80 -22.57 -27.08
C SER A 24 12.42 -23.88 -27.79
N GLU A 25 12.97 -24.14 -28.99
CA GLU A 25 12.71 -25.38 -29.75
C GLU A 25 13.31 -26.63 -29.08
N GLY A 26 14.32 -26.47 -28.22
CA GLY A 26 14.89 -27.53 -27.39
C GLY A 26 14.08 -27.87 -26.13
N LEU A 27 13.00 -27.13 -25.84
CA LEU A 27 12.09 -27.45 -24.73
C LEU A 27 11.07 -28.52 -25.17
N PRO A 28 10.50 -29.30 -24.23
CA PRO A 28 9.38 -30.21 -24.50
C PRO A 28 8.27 -29.49 -25.27
N GLU A 29 7.52 -30.21 -26.11
CA GLU A 29 6.48 -29.60 -26.96
C GLU A 29 5.40 -28.85 -26.17
N SER A 30 5.08 -29.32 -24.96
CA SER A 30 4.19 -28.65 -23.98
C SER A 30 4.76 -27.35 -23.40
N ALA A 31 6.07 -27.12 -23.52
CA ALA A 31 6.80 -25.96 -23.05
C ALA A 31 7.32 -25.07 -24.19
N ARG A 32 6.97 -25.37 -25.45
CA ARG A 32 7.34 -24.52 -26.59
C ARG A 32 6.62 -23.18 -26.51
N TRP A 33 7.40 -22.11 -26.56
CA TRP A 33 6.86 -20.76 -26.50
C TRP A 33 6.29 -20.34 -27.85
N ARG A 34 5.13 -19.69 -27.85
CA ARG A 34 4.66 -18.97 -29.04
C ARG A 34 5.34 -17.62 -29.13
N TRP A 35 6.00 -17.37 -30.25
CA TRP A 35 6.66 -16.10 -30.52
C TRP A 35 5.75 -15.23 -31.37
N MET A 36 5.27 -14.13 -30.82
CA MET A 36 4.55 -13.11 -31.56
C MET A 36 5.54 -12.04 -32.01
N LEU A 37 6.00 -12.18 -33.26
CA LEU A 37 6.89 -11.24 -33.93
C LEU A 37 6.08 -10.31 -34.82
N PHE A 38 6.40 -9.02 -34.76
CA PHE A 38 5.58 -7.90 -35.21
C PHE A 38 5.08 -7.90 -36.67
N ASP A 39 5.52 -8.80 -37.55
CA ASP A 39 5.49 -8.52 -39.00
C ASP A 39 4.64 -9.47 -39.85
N GLU A 40 4.26 -10.67 -39.40
CA GLU A 40 3.33 -11.54 -40.15
C GLU A 40 1.93 -11.60 -39.54
N ASP A 41 1.82 -11.71 -38.20
CA ASP A 41 0.52 -11.77 -37.53
C ASP A 41 -0.21 -10.41 -37.47
N LEU A 42 0.54 -9.30 -37.39
CA LEU A 42 -0.03 -7.94 -37.31
C LEU A 42 -0.36 -7.30 -38.66
N LYS A 43 0.25 -7.77 -39.76
CA LYS A 43 -0.11 -7.30 -41.12
C LYS A 43 -1.57 -7.60 -41.48
N SER A 44 -2.17 -8.59 -40.81
CA SER A 44 -3.59 -8.89 -40.93
C SER A 44 -4.51 -7.74 -40.46
N GLY A 45 -3.98 -6.74 -39.73
CA GLY A 45 -4.79 -5.67 -39.13
C GLY A 45 -5.72 -6.17 -38.01
N VAL A 46 -5.72 -7.47 -37.73
CA VAL A 46 -6.50 -8.08 -36.66
C VAL A 46 -5.76 -7.80 -35.36
N LYS A 47 -6.16 -6.72 -34.67
CA LYS A 47 -5.79 -6.53 -33.25
C LYS A 47 -6.09 -7.85 -32.54
N TYR A 48 -5.11 -8.39 -31.81
CA TYR A 48 -5.19 -9.71 -31.16
C TYR A 48 -6.20 -9.71 -30.00
N ARG A 49 -7.48 -9.48 -30.30
CA ARG A 49 -8.60 -9.53 -29.35
C ARG A 49 -8.92 -10.97 -28.96
N ASN A 50 -8.55 -11.91 -29.82
CA ASN A 50 -8.79 -13.32 -29.65
C ASN A 50 -7.66 -14.00 -28.86
N GLY A 51 -6.98 -13.33 -27.91
CA GLY A 51 -6.01 -13.82 -26.90
C GLY A 51 -5.43 -15.26 -27.00
N SER A 52 -4.15 -15.42 -26.70
CA SER A 52 -3.45 -16.72 -26.84
C SER A 52 -3.57 -17.60 -25.59
N ALA A 53 -3.63 -18.92 -25.80
CA ALA A 53 -3.41 -19.90 -24.74
C ALA A 53 -1.92 -20.29 -24.67
N GLY A 54 -1.40 -20.43 -23.45
CA GLY A 54 -0.06 -20.93 -23.17
C GLY A 54 1.07 -19.90 -23.32
N PRO A 55 2.31 -20.28 -22.96
CA PRO A 55 3.44 -19.37 -22.89
C PRO A 55 3.66 -18.61 -24.20
N THR A 56 3.55 -17.29 -24.14
CA THR A 56 3.72 -16.40 -25.30
C THR A 56 4.80 -15.37 -25.00
N VAL A 57 5.63 -15.03 -25.98
CA VAL A 57 6.53 -13.86 -25.90
C VAL A 57 6.12 -12.89 -27.02
N SER A 58 5.89 -11.63 -26.67
CA SER A 58 5.67 -10.56 -27.63
C SER A 58 6.73 -9.48 -27.49
N LEU A 59 7.09 -8.84 -28.60
CA LEU A 59 7.73 -7.53 -28.54
C LEU A 59 6.60 -6.50 -28.41
N GLY A 60 6.67 -5.59 -27.44
CA GLY A 60 5.58 -4.64 -27.15
C GLY A 60 4.26 -5.29 -26.72
N MET A 61 3.19 -4.47 -26.70
CA MET A 61 1.86 -4.91 -26.30
C MET A 61 1.07 -5.50 -27.47
N PRO A 62 0.52 -6.73 -27.35
CA PRO A 62 -0.16 -7.42 -28.44
C PRO A 62 -1.39 -6.71 -29.03
N TRP A 63 -2.00 -5.78 -28.29
CA TRP A 63 -3.21 -5.05 -28.70
C TRP A 63 -2.97 -3.62 -29.17
N LEU A 64 -1.72 -3.16 -29.17
CA LEU A 64 -1.31 -1.86 -29.70
C LEU A 64 -0.55 -2.03 -31.02
N SER A 65 -0.55 -1.01 -31.87
CA SER A 65 0.39 -0.97 -32.99
C SER A 65 1.85 -1.00 -32.48
N ALA A 66 2.77 -1.46 -33.34
CA ALA A 66 4.20 -1.45 -33.03
C ALA A 66 4.69 -0.03 -32.67
N ALA A 67 4.23 0.97 -33.43
CA ALA A 67 4.58 2.37 -33.20
C ALA A 67 4.05 2.90 -31.85
N CYS A 68 2.79 2.59 -31.51
CA CYS A 68 2.22 2.99 -30.21
C CYS A 68 2.92 2.26 -29.06
N SER A 69 3.14 0.94 -29.17
CA SER A 69 3.92 0.18 -28.19
C SER A 69 5.31 0.77 -27.98
N GLN A 70 6.03 1.08 -29.06
CA GLN A 70 7.36 1.67 -29.00
C GLN A 70 7.36 3.03 -28.30
N ARG A 71 6.41 3.91 -28.64
CA ARG A 71 6.26 5.23 -28.02
C ARG A 71 5.94 5.12 -26.53
N TRP A 72 5.02 4.23 -26.14
CA TRP A 72 4.58 4.10 -24.75
C TRP A 72 5.49 3.26 -23.87
N LEU A 73 6.25 2.31 -24.41
CA LEU A 73 6.94 1.30 -23.60
C LEU A 73 8.41 1.14 -23.97
N GLY A 74 8.83 1.72 -25.10
CA GLY A 74 10.11 1.44 -25.73
C GLY A 74 10.16 0.00 -26.27
N SER A 75 11.35 -0.38 -26.73
CA SER A 75 11.60 -1.73 -27.24
C SER A 75 11.74 -2.71 -26.07
N ARG A 76 10.66 -3.37 -25.68
CA ARG A 76 10.67 -4.35 -24.58
C ARG A 76 9.96 -5.64 -25.00
N LEU A 77 10.44 -6.75 -24.46
CA LEU A 77 9.75 -8.03 -24.54
C LEU A 77 8.78 -8.18 -23.37
N PHE A 78 7.64 -8.79 -23.66
CA PHE A 78 6.62 -9.19 -22.71
C PHE A 78 6.51 -10.71 -22.77
N PHE A 79 6.75 -11.35 -21.63
CA PHE A 79 6.57 -12.78 -21.47
C PHE A 79 5.26 -13.06 -20.73
N TRP A 80 4.39 -13.80 -21.38
CA TRP A 80 3.03 -14.16 -20.99
C TRP A 80 2.97 -15.66 -20.68
N PRO A 81 3.41 -16.09 -19.50
CA PRO A 81 3.49 -17.51 -19.16
C PRO A 81 2.18 -18.27 -19.31
N GLN A 82 1.05 -17.67 -18.94
CA GLN A 82 -0.27 -18.28 -19.08
C GLN A 82 -0.97 -17.93 -20.41
N GLY A 83 -0.29 -17.20 -21.29
CA GLY A 83 -0.86 -16.64 -22.52
C GLY A 83 -1.50 -15.27 -22.34
N ILE A 84 -2.08 -14.74 -23.42
CA ILE A 84 -2.64 -13.39 -23.47
C ILE A 84 -4.15 -13.47 -23.21
N PRO A 85 -4.69 -12.81 -22.17
CA PRO A 85 -6.11 -12.90 -21.86
C PRO A 85 -6.99 -12.24 -22.93
N ARG A 86 -8.14 -12.87 -23.23
CA ARG A 86 -9.20 -12.35 -24.14
C ARG A 86 -10.13 -11.31 -23.50
N ARG A 87 -9.84 -10.88 -22.27
CA ARG A 87 -10.71 -10.03 -21.46
C ARG A 87 -10.44 -8.55 -21.68
N LEU A 88 -11.45 -7.72 -21.39
CA LEU A 88 -11.33 -6.27 -21.35
C LEU A 88 -10.42 -5.86 -20.19
N ARG A 89 -9.38 -5.12 -20.51
CA ARG A 89 -8.35 -4.70 -19.56
C ARG A 89 -8.79 -3.42 -18.87
N VAL A 90 -8.94 -3.46 -17.55
CA VAL A 90 -9.33 -2.32 -16.73
C VAL A 90 -8.13 -1.89 -15.91
N SER A 91 -7.46 -0.83 -16.34
CA SER A 91 -6.31 -0.29 -15.63
C SER A 91 -6.75 0.63 -14.50
N ILE A 92 -6.40 0.28 -13.27
CA ILE A 92 -6.61 1.14 -12.11
C ILE A 92 -5.32 1.94 -11.88
N VAL A 93 -5.38 3.26 -12.07
CA VAL A 93 -4.23 4.16 -11.93
C VAL A 93 -4.45 5.10 -10.76
N SER A 94 -3.36 5.41 -10.05
CA SER A 94 -3.40 6.35 -8.95
C SER A 94 -2.05 7.00 -8.74
N SER A 95 -2.07 8.30 -8.47
CA SER A 95 -0.93 8.99 -7.88
C SER A 95 -0.59 8.39 -6.52
N ARG A 96 0.63 8.66 -6.02
CA ARG A 96 1.08 8.20 -4.69
C ARG A 96 0.04 8.53 -3.62
N LEU A 97 -0.18 7.58 -2.71
CA LEU A 97 -1.02 7.79 -1.53
C LEU A 97 -0.24 8.50 -0.42
N LYS A 98 -0.94 9.02 0.60
CA LYS A 98 -0.28 9.44 1.83
C LYS A 98 0.29 8.23 2.57
N GLN A 99 1.18 8.50 3.51
CA GLN A 99 1.73 7.48 4.40
C GLN A 99 0.66 6.92 5.35
N ARG A 100 -0.25 7.77 5.82
CA ARG A 100 -1.45 7.42 6.59
C ARG A 100 -2.54 6.93 5.63
N LEU A 101 -2.56 5.62 5.40
CA LEU A 101 -3.51 4.99 4.47
C LEU A 101 -4.92 4.92 5.04
N ASP A 102 -5.05 4.83 6.36
CA ASP A 102 -6.31 4.90 7.09
C ASP A 102 -7.05 6.23 6.88
N GLU A 103 -6.32 7.31 6.60
CA GLU A 103 -6.89 8.62 6.25
C GLU A 103 -7.29 8.74 4.76
N GLU A 104 -7.05 7.71 3.95
CA GLU A 104 -7.37 7.67 2.53
C GLU A 104 -8.62 6.81 2.26
N SER A 105 -9.57 6.76 3.21
CA SER A 105 -10.81 5.96 3.11
C SER A 105 -11.57 6.18 1.80
N TRP A 106 -11.73 7.44 1.38
CA TRP A 106 -12.37 7.82 0.11
C TRP A 106 -11.72 7.15 -1.12
N TRP A 107 -10.40 6.94 -1.09
CA TRP A 107 -9.66 6.28 -2.16
C TRP A 107 -9.94 4.77 -2.17
N PHE A 108 -10.07 4.17 -0.99
CA PHE A 108 -10.44 2.76 -0.88
C PHE A 108 -11.90 2.51 -1.26
N ASP A 109 -12.81 3.44 -0.98
CA ASP A 109 -14.20 3.37 -1.46
C ASP A 109 -14.28 3.42 -2.99
N LEU A 110 -13.45 4.27 -3.60
CA LEU A 110 -13.25 4.32 -5.04
C LEU A 110 -12.71 2.99 -5.58
N LEU A 111 -11.64 2.45 -4.99
CA LEU A 111 -11.07 1.16 -5.41
C LEU A 111 -12.10 0.03 -5.31
N ARG A 112 -12.85 -0.02 -4.20
CA ARG A 112 -13.91 -1.02 -3.98
C ARG A 112 -14.98 -0.91 -5.05
N THR A 113 -15.45 0.31 -5.33
CA THR A 113 -16.46 0.57 -6.36
C THR A 113 -15.96 0.20 -7.76
N ALA A 114 -14.72 0.59 -8.11
CA ALA A 114 -14.04 0.24 -9.35
C ALA A 114 -14.01 -1.28 -9.57
N THR A 115 -13.62 -2.01 -8.52
CA THR A 115 -13.48 -3.46 -8.53
C THR A 115 -14.85 -4.16 -8.64
N LEU A 116 -15.83 -3.75 -7.83
CA LEU A 116 -17.17 -4.32 -7.84
C LEU A 116 -17.92 -4.07 -9.15
N ARG A 117 -17.75 -2.89 -9.76
CA ARG A 117 -18.35 -2.54 -11.05
C ARG A 117 -17.68 -3.21 -12.25
N SER A 118 -16.50 -3.79 -12.07
CA SER A 118 -15.86 -4.57 -13.12
C SER A 118 -16.55 -5.92 -13.27
N ASP A 119 -16.82 -6.32 -14.51
CA ASP A 119 -17.51 -7.57 -14.82
C ASP A 119 -16.59 -8.77 -14.53
N PRO A 120 -16.96 -9.71 -13.64
CA PRO A 120 -16.09 -10.84 -13.27
C PRO A 120 -15.77 -11.80 -14.43
N THR A 121 -16.59 -11.79 -15.49
CA THR A 121 -16.46 -12.67 -16.66
C THR A 121 -15.74 -11.99 -17.81
N HIS A 122 -16.04 -10.72 -18.07
CA HIS A 122 -15.52 -9.99 -19.22
C HIS A 122 -14.30 -9.12 -18.91
N ASP A 123 -14.17 -8.63 -17.68
CA ASP A 123 -13.09 -7.72 -17.30
C ASP A 123 -11.93 -8.48 -16.64
N VAL A 124 -10.74 -7.91 -16.79
CA VAL A 124 -9.54 -8.25 -16.03
C VAL A 124 -8.93 -6.96 -15.49
N LEU A 125 -8.67 -6.91 -14.19
CA LEU A 125 -8.05 -5.75 -13.56
C LEU A 125 -6.55 -5.76 -13.84
N CYS A 126 -6.01 -4.64 -14.32
CA CYS A 126 -4.58 -4.53 -14.59
C CYS A 126 -3.87 -3.85 -13.42
N ALA A 127 -2.80 -4.50 -12.95
CA ALA A 127 -1.95 -4.00 -11.87
C ALA A 127 -0.48 -4.13 -12.29
N VAL A 128 0.35 -3.16 -11.93
CA VAL A 128 1.79 -3.19 -12.26
C VAL A 128 2.59 -3.05 -10.98
N ALA A 129 3.45 -4.01 -10.68
CA ALA A 129 4.29 -4.02 -9.49
C ALA A 129 5.04 -2.68 -9.35
N GLY A 130 5.08 -2.13 -8.13
CA GLY A 130 5.75 -0.85 -7.85
C GLY A 130 4.93 0.42 -8.15
N THR A 131 3.72 0.30 -8.71
CA THR A 131 2.77 1.43 -8.77
C THR A 131 2.04 1.61 -7.44
N ALA A 132 1.49 2.80 -7.20
CA ALA A 132 0.87 3.14 -5.91
C ALA A 132 -0.36 2.26 -5.57
N ALA A 133 -1.10 1.81 -6.59
CA ALA A 133 -2.33 1.04 -6.42
C ALA A 133 -2.10 -0.48 -6.40
N HIS A 134 -0.95 -0.95 -6.88
CA HIS A 134 -0.68 -2.37 -7.19
C HIS A 134 -1.16 -3.36 -6.14
N ARG A 135 -0.61 -3.31 -4.92
CA ARG A 135 -0.94 -4.28 -3.87
C ARG A 135 -2.42 -4.26 -3.48
N PHE A 136 -3.06 -3.09 -3.57
CA PHE A 136 -4.46 -2.94 -3.21
C PHE A 136 -5.39 -3.44 -4.32
N VAL A 137 -5.01 -3.24 -5.60
CA VAL A 137 -5.76 -3.78 -6.74
C VAL A 137 -5.70 -5.30 -6.74
N CYS A 138 -4.52 -5.90 -6.55
CA CYS A 138 -4.39 -7.35 -6.46
C CYS A 138 -5.21 -7.91 -5.29
N ARG A 139 -5.13 -7.29 -4.10
CA ARG A 139 -5.88 -7.76 -2.94
C ARG A 139 -7.39 -7.55 -3.09
N ALA A 140 -7.84 -6.43 -3.63
CA ALA A 140 -9.26 -6.19 -3.91
C ALA A 140 -9.80 -7.22 -4.91
N ALA A 141 -9.02 -7.55 -5.94
CA ALA A 141 -9.43 -8.56 -6.89
C ALA A 141 -9.62 -9.93 -6.24
N GLU A 142 -8.71 -10.34 -5.37
CA GLU A 142 -8.84 -11.58 -4.59
C GLU A 142 -10.10 -11.55 -3.71
N LEU A 143 -10.27 -10.50 -2.90
CA LEU A 143 -11.43 -10.35 -2.00
C LEU A 143 -12.78 -10.37 -2.72
N PHE A 144 -12.84 -9.85 -3.95
CA PHE A 144 -14.08 -9.72 -4.72
C PHE A 144 -14.19 -10.72 -5.88
N GLY A 145 -13.32 -11.74 -5.92
CA GLY A 145 -13.33 -12.78 -6.97
C GLY A 145 -13.21 -12.21 -8.38
N ARG A 146 -12.36 -11.18 -8.57
CA ARG A 146 -12.04 -10.58 -9.86
C ARG A 146 -10.71 -11.12 -10.37
N SER A 147 -10.64 -11.26 -11.69
CA SER A 147 -9.41 -11.69 -12.32
C SER A 147 -8.42 -10.53 -12.45
N VAL A 148 -7.12 -10.81 -12.34
CA VAL A 148 -6.04 -9.81 -12.41
C VAL A 148 -5.02 -10.17 -13.48
N LEU A 149 -4.55 -9.15 -14.18
CA LEU A 149 -3.38 -9.17 -15.04
C LEU A 149 -2.28 -8.34 -14.37
N GLU A 150 -1.36 -9.02 -13.71
CA GLU A 150 -0.24 -8.43 -12.97
C GLU A 150 1.01 -8.35 -13.85
N PHE A 151 1.60 -7.16 -13.94
CA PHE A 151 2.86 -6.95 -14.65
C PHE A 151 4.04 -6.81 -13.67
N HIS A 152 5.09 -7.58 -13.90
CA HIS A 152 6.36 -7.54 -13.20
C HIS A 152 7.42 -6.95 -14.12
N VAL A 153 7.83 -5.71 -13.82
CA VAL A 153 8.82 -5.00 -14.62
C VAL A 153 10.22 -5.25 -14.08
N ASP A 154 11.16 -5.59 -14.94
CA ASP A 154 12.57 -5.67 -14.56
C ASP A 154 13.08 -4.29 -14.12
N ALA A 155 13.75 -4.24 -12.97
CA ALA A 155 14.21 -3.00 -12.36
C ALA A 155 15.35 -2.32 -13.13
N ARG A 156 16.00 -3.00 -14.09
CA ARG A 156 17.08 -2.43 -14.89
C ARG A 156 16.51 -1.43 -15.90
N ASP A 157 16.82 -0.16 -15.68
CA ASP A 157 16.48 0.92 -16.61
C ASP A 157 17.64 1.25 -17.57
N ARG A 158 18.34 0.21 -18.04
CA ARG A 158 19.38 0.35 -19.06
C ARG A 158 19.12 -0.59 -20.22
N ALA A 159 19.54 -0.17 -21.41
CA ALA A 159 19.52 -1.05 -22.56
C ALA A 159 20.41 -2.27 -22.29
N VAL A 160 19.91 -3.45 -22.62
CA VAL A 160 20.61 -4.73 -22.39
C VAL A 160 20.88 -5.46 -23.71
N SER A 161 21.93 -6.27 -23.69
CA SER A 161 22.29 -7.15 -24.80
C SER A 161 21.28 -8.29 -24.99
N ILE A 162 21.34 -8.94 -26.15
CA ILE A 162 20.50 -10.10 -26.47
C ILE A 162 20.78 -11.27 -25.51
N ASP A 163 22.04 -11.48 -25.12
CA ASP A 163 22.40 -12.56 -24.19
C ASP A 163 21.82 -12.30 -22.79
N GLU A 164 21.85 -11.04 -22.32
CA GLU A 164 21.20 -10.65 -21.06
C GLU A 164 19.67 -10.82 -21.09
N ILE A 165 19.04 -10.58 -22.25
CA ILE A 165 17.60 -10.80 -22.45
C ILE A 165 17.27 -12.28 -22.45
N SER A 166 18.11 -13.10 -23.08
CA SER A 166 17.99 -14.56 -23.05
C SER A 166 18.05 -15.08 -21.61
N ALA A 167 19.03 -14.61 -20.84
CA ALA A 167 19.15 -14.94 -19.42
C ALA A 167 17.93 -14.47 -18.60
N TRP A 168 17.43 -13.26 -18.87
CA TRP A 168 16.22 -12.73 -18.23
C TRP A 168 14.98 -13.57 -18.54
N LEU A 169 14.79 -14.01 -19.79
CA LEU A 169 13.68 -14.88 -20.18
C LEU A 169 13.73 -16.22 -19.45
N VAL A 170 14.91 -16.86 -19.41
CA VAL A 170 15.11 -18.14 -18.69
C VAL A 170 14.80 -17.96 -17.20
N GLN A 171 15.30 -16.89 -16.58
CA GLN A 171 15.02 -16.59 -15.18
C GLN A 171 13.53 -16.35 -14.92
N SER A 172 12.85 -15.62 -15.81
CA SER A 172 11.43 -15.29 -15.67
C SER A 172 10.55 -16.53 -15.85
N ALA A 173 10.86 -17.39 -16.83
CA ALA A 173 10.21 -18.69 -17.00
C ALA A 173 10.37 -19.59 -15.77
N GLY A 174 11.55 -19.56 -15.14
CA GLY A 174 11.81 -20.30 -13.90
C GLY A 174 10.96 -19.85 -12.70
N ARG A 175 10.53 -18.59 -12.64
CA ARG A 175 9.67 -18.07 -11.56
C ARG A 175 8.24 -18.63 -11.64
N VAL A 176 7.74 -18.79 -12.86
CA VAL A 176 6.36 -19.24 -13.13
C VAL A 176 6.14 -20.69 -12.72
N ALA A 177 7.17 -21.52 -12.86
CA ALA A 177 7.09 -22.94 -12.57
C ALA A 177 6.77 -23.26 -11.10
N TRP A 178 6.93 -22.30 -10.18
CA TRP A 178 6.66 -22.48 -8.76
C TRP A 178 5.25 -22.06 -8.33
N ASP A 179 4.69 -21.01 -8.94
CA ASP A 179 3.42 -20.44 -8.48
C ASP A 179 2.18 -20.97 -9.23
N SER A 180 2.32 -21.45 -10.48
CA SER A 180 1.18 -21.82 -11.34
C SER A 180 1.00 -23.33 -11.60
N LEU A 181 2.05 -24.15 -11.46
CA LEU A 181 1.98 -25.59 -11.79
C LEU A 181 1.33 -26.44 -10.69
N ALA A 182 1.14 -25.91 -9.47
CA ALA A 182 0.42 -26.63 -8.42
C ALA A 182 -1.11 -26.68 -8.64
N ALA A 183 -1.65 -25.84 -9.52
CA ALA A 183 -3.10 -25.67 -9.73
C ALA A 183 -3.63 -26.31 -11.02
N VAL A 184 -2.77 -26.69 -11.96
CA VAL A 184 -3.17 -27.29 -13.25
C VAL A 184 -2.89 -28.79 -13.18
N THR A 185 -3.93 -29.62 -13.29
CA THR A 185 -3.75 -31.07 -13.22
C THR A 185 -3.07 -31.59 -14.48
N GLU A 186 -2.30 -32.67 -14.38
CA GLU A 186 -1.57 -33.26 -15.51
C GLU A 186 -2.50 -33.66 -16.68
N SER A 187 -3.80 -33.92 -16.39
CA SER A 187 -4.83 -34.15 -17.41
C SER A 187 -5.22 -32.91 -18.21
N ASP A 188 -5.11 -31.71 -17.62
CA ASP A 188 -5.43 -30.43 -18.29
C ASP A 188 -4.31 -29.99 -19.26
N LEU A 189 -3.10 -30.54 -19.10
CA LEU A 189 -1.94 -30.24 -19.95
C LEU A 189 -1.89 -31.08 -21.24
N VAL A 190 -2.60 -32.21 -21.30
CA VAL A 190 -2.55 -33.17 -22.41
C VAL A 190 -3.80 -33.08 -23.32
N ALA A 191 -4.93 -32.57 -22.81
CA ALA A 191 -6.09 -32.24 -23.64
C ALA A 191 -5.81 -30.98 -24.49
N GLU A 192 -6.45 -30.85 -25.67
CA GLU A 192 -6.43 -29.59 -26.42
C GLU A 192 -6.66 -28.44 -25.43
N PRO A 193 -5.81 -27.38 -25.44
CA PRO A 193 -5.87 -26.34 -24.42
C PRO A 193 -7.31 -25.85 -24.35
N PRO A 194 -7.94 -25.88 -23.15
CA PRO A 194 -9.35 -25.57 -23.02
C PRO A 194 -9.62 -24.29 -23.76
N VAL A 195 -10.66 -24.29 -24.61
CA VAL A 195 -11.09 -23.11 -25.34
C VAL A 195 -11.13 -21.97 -24.32
N VAL A 196 -10.32 -20.93 -24.58
CA VAL A 196 -9.94 -19.82 -23.67
C VAL A 196 -11.14 -19.13 -22.98
N GLU A 197 -12.36 -19.44 -23.39
CA GLU A 197 -13.62 -19.00 -22.80
C GLU A 197 -13.90 -19.53 -21.38
N SER A 198 -13.17 -20.55 -20.88
CA SER A 198 -13.51 -21.18 -19.58
C SER A 198 -12.65 -20.78 -18.38
N TYR A 199 -11.80 -19.74 -18.45
CA TYR A 199 -11.08 -19.30 -17.25
C TYR A 199 -12.07 -18.85 -16.17
N ALA A 200 -11.99 -19.46 -14.99
CA ALA A 200 -12.85 -19.13 -13.86
C ALA A 200 -12.70 -17.65 -13.46
N ALA A 201 -13.76 -17.06 -12.92
CA ALA A 201 -13.64 -15.77 -12.25
C ALA A 201 -12.57 -15.85 -11.14
N GLY A 202 -11.76 -14.80 -10.99
CA GLY A 202 -10.65 -14.80 -10.03
C GLY A 202 -9.33 -15.35 -10.57
N THR A 203 -9.20 -15.53 -11.88
CA THR A 203 -7.92 -16.00 -12.47
C THR A 203 -6.83 -14.94 -12.33
N HIS A 204 -5.62 -15.36 -11.96
CA HIS A 204 -4.45 -14.48 -11.86
C HIS A 204 -3.47 -14.75 -13.01
N TRP A 205 -3.25 -13.75 -13.86
CA TRP A 205 -2.26 -13.77 -14.95
C TRP A 205 -1.05 -12.92 -14.57
N SER A 206 0.14 -13.47 -14.80
CA SER A 206 1.39 -12.74 -14.61
C SER A 206 2.03 -12.42 -15.95
N VAL A 207 2.61 -11.22 -16.08
CA VAL A 207 3.34 -10.79 -17.27
C VAL A 207 4.69 -10.25 -16.85
N PHE A 208 5.76 -10.76 -17.45
CA PHE A 208 7.11 -10.29 -17.16
C PHE A 208 7.57 -9.35 -18.26
N VAL A 209 8.03 -8.16 -17.89
CA VAL A 209 8.45 -7.11 -18.81
C VAL A 209 9.95 -6.94 -18.74
N SER A 210 10.61 -7.09 -19.90
CA SER A 210 12.07 -7.04 -19.99
C SER A 210 12.61 -5.62 -19.73
N PRO A 211 13.92 -5.50 -19.42
CA PRO A 211 14.64 -4.24 -19.62
C PRO A 211 14.52 -3.76 -21.08
N PRO A 212 14.79 -2.48 -21.37
CA PRO A 212 14.77 -1.99 -22.73
C PRO A 212 15.84 -2.71 -23.57
N LEU A 213 15.50 -3.04 -24.80
CA LEU A 213 16.41 -3.65 -25.76
C LEU A 213 17.31 -2.58 -26.37
N THR A 214 18.59 -2.89 -26.52
CA THR A 214 19.48 -2.08 -27.36
C THR A 214 19.05 -2.26 -28.82
N VAL A 215 18.15 -1.41 -29.31
CA VAL A 215 17.93 -1.31 -30.74
C VAL A 215 19.18 -0.63 -31.30
N LEU A 216 19.98 -1.39 -32.06
CA LEU A 216 21.09 -0.82 -32.83
C LEU A 216 20.48 0.16 -33.84
N SER A 217 20.40 1.43 -33.44
CA SER A 217 19.92 2.53 -34.27
C SER A 217 20.97 2.82 -35.33
N ASN A 218 21.00 2.00 -36.39
CA ASN A 218 21.87 2.22 -37.55
C ASN A 218 21.31 3.29 -38.51
N SER A 219 20.35 4.10 -38.09
CA SER A 219 19.71 5.13 -38.92
C SER A 219 20.13 6.51 -38.42
N ALA A 220 21.13 7.09 -39.07
CA ALA A 220 21.61 8.45 -38.81
C ALA A 220 20.69 9.56 -39.38
N ASN A 221 19.50 9.22 -39.91
CA ASN A 221 18.68 10.13 -40.73
C ASN A 221 17.19 10.18 -40.32
N ALA A 222 16.84 9.92 -39.06
CA ALA A 222 15.44 9.99 -38.62
C ALA A 222 15.14 11.33 -37.92
N ASP A 223 14.90 12.37 -38.72
CA ASP A 223 14.38 13.64 -38.23
C ASP A 223 12.91 13.48 -37.75
N SER A 224 12.66 13.92 -36.52
CA SER A 224 11.36 14.38 -35.96
C SER A 224 10.43 13.51 -35.07
N PRO A 225 10.60 12.20 -34.83
CA PRO A 225 9.87 11.51 -33.74
C PRO A 225 10.68 11.31 -32.44
N ALA A 226 11.94 11.78 -32.39
CA ALA A 226 12.84 11.50 -31.27
C ALA A 226 12.46 12.24 -29.97
N GLU A 227 11.94 13.48 -30.05
CA GLU A 227 11.67 14.31 -28.87
C GLU A 227 10.47 13.82 -28.05
N GLU A 228 9.33 13.49 -28.68
CA GLU A 228 8.15 12.94 -27.99
C GLU A 228 8.45 11.60 -27.29
N ILE A 229 9.22 10.73 -27.95
CA ILE A 229 9.66 9.46 -27.36
C ILE A 229 10.56 9.72 -26.14
N GLN A 230 11.38 10.77 -26.19
CA GLN A 230 12.28 11.14 -25.11
C GLN A 230 11.51 11.71 -23.90
N GLU A 231 10.40 12.43 -24.12
CA GLU A 231 9.62 13.00 -23.02
C GLU A 231 8.82 11.93 -22.24
N LEU A 232 8.12 11.04 -22.96
CA LEU A 232 7.48 9.86 -22.35
C LEU A 232 8.48 8.94 -21.66
N SER A 233 9.72 8.84 -22.16
CA SER A 233 10.77 8.03 -21.55
C SER A 233 11.19 8.50 -20.15
N ARG A 234 10.93 9.76 -19.79
CA ARG A 234 11.20 10.30 -18.45
C ARG A 234 10.18 9.85 -17.41
N GLN A 235 8.99 9.42 -17.85
CA GLN A 235 7.95 8.94 -16.95
C GLN A 235 8.22 7.48 -16.55
N PRO A 236 7.91 7.08 -15.30
CA PRO A 236 8.07 5.70 -14.84
C PRO A 236 7.39 4.69 -15.78
N ILE A 237 8.16 3.68 -16.21
CA ILE A 237 7.66 2.63 -17.11
C ILE A 237 6.46 1.89 -16.51
N ASN A 238 6.40 1.73 -15.19
CA ASN A 238 5.33 1.01 -14.52
C ASN A 238 3.97 1.70 -14.71
N ASP A 239 3.93 3.02 -14.60
CA ASP A 239 2.71 3.80 -14.84
C ASP A 239 2.35 3.79 -16.33
N ARG A 240 3.35 3.92 -17.23
CA ARG A 240 3.14 3.86 -18.69
C ARG A 240 2.50 2.53 -19.13
N ILE A 241 2.89 1.40 -18.53
CA ILE A 241 2.29 0.09 -18.79
C ILE A 241 0.80 0.10 -18.49
N LEU A 242 0.35 0.70 -17.37
CA LEU A 242 -1.07 0.78 -17.04
C LEU A 242 -1.86 1.55 -18.12
N PHE A 243 -1.34 2.68 -18.60
CA PHE A 243 -1.97 3.48 -19.64
C PHE A 243 -1.97 2.80 -21.02
N ALA A 244 -0.92 2.05 -21.35
CA ALA A 244 -0.80 1.27 -22.58
C ALA A 244 -1.70 0.02 -22.60
N THR A 245 -1.95 -0.56 -21.43
CA THR A 245 -2.67 -1.84 -21.29
C THR A 245 -4.19 -1.68 -21.32
N GLY A 246 -4.74 -0.68 -20.62
CA GLY A 246 -6.17 -0.62 -20.32
C GLY A 246 -7.03 -0.30 -21.54
N ASP A 247 -8.04 -1.10 -21.83
CA ASP A 247 -9.15 -0.69 -22.73
C ASP A 247 -10.03 0.38 -22.03
N ARG A 248 -10.05 0.32 -20.70
CA ARG A 248 -10.66 1.29 -19.80
C ARG A 248 -9.64 1.66 -18.72
N ILE A 249 -9.53 2.95 -18.43
CA ILE A 249 -8.68 3.48 -17.37
C ILE A 249 -9.56 4.07 -16.27
N GLN A 250 -9.28 3.73 -15.03
CA GLN A 250 -9.94 4.27 -13.86
C GLN A 250 -8.89 4.98 -13.00
N ALA A 251 -8.87 6.30 -13.08
CA ALA A 251 -7.92 7.14 -12.35
C ALA A 251 -8.52 7.56 -11.00
N LEU A 252 -8.12 6.86 -9.94
CA LEU A 252 -8.67 7.07 -8.60
C LEU A 252 -8.12 8.33 -7.92
N ARG A 253 -6.87 8.69 -8.23
CA ARG A 253 -6.26 9.93 -7.72
C ARG A 253 -5.28 10.50 -8.73
N THR A 254 -5.43 11.79 -9.00
CA THR A 254 -4.56 12.53 -9.90
C THR A 254 -4.08 13.80 -9.20
N ARG A 255 -2.80 13.82 -8.81
CA ARG A 255 -2.20 15.02 -8.19
C ARG A 255 -1.84 16.04 -9.27
N PRO A 256 -2.10 17.35 -9.05
CA PRO A 256 -1.64 18.40 -9.95
C PRO A 256 -0.12 18.35 -10.16
N GLY A 257 0.33 18.43 -11.42
CA GLY A 257 1.73 18.30 -11.84
C GLY A 257 2.33 16.90 -11.65
N GLY A 258 1.54 15.89 -11.30
CA GLY A 258 2.02 14.54 -11.06
C GLY A 258 2.19 13.71 -12.33
N VAL A 259 2.97 12.63 -12.24
CA VAL A 259 3.20 11.61 -13.29
C VAL A 259 1.88 11.13 -13.91
N VAL A 260 0.91 10.73 -13.08
CA VAL A 260 -0.38 10.21 -13.55
C VAL A 260 -1.18 11.26 -14.32
N GLN A 261 -1.11 12.54 -13.92
CA GLN A 261 -1.77 13.61 -14.67
C GLN A 261 -1.10 13.81 -16.02
N SER A 262 0.24 13.86 -16.06
CA SER A 262 1.00 13.99 -17.29
C SER A 262 0.68 12.83 -18.25
N LEU A 263 0.76 11.58 -17.79
CA LEU A 263 0.43 10.41 -18.60
C LEU A 263 -1.03 10.38 -19.05
N LEU A 264 -1.95 10.91 -18.25
CA LEU A 264 -3.35 11.06 -18.64
C LEU A 264 -3.50 12.07 -19.78
N MET A 265 -2.79 13.20 -19.74
CA MET A 265 -2.80 14.17 -20.83
C MET A 265 -2.25 13.56 -22.12
N GLU A 266 -1.10 12.87 -22.04
CA GLU A 266 -0.51 12.14 -23.17
C GLU A 266 -1.47 11.09 -23.75
N HIS A 267 -2.15 10.33 -22.88
CA HIS A 267 -3.09 9.30 -23.29
C HIS A 267 -4.28 9.86 -24.09
N VAL A 268 -4.82 10.99 -23.66
CA VAL A 268 -5.96 11.65 -24.32
C VAL A 268 -5.55 12.28 -25.66
N GLN A 269 -4.28 12.67 -25.81
CA GLN A 269 -3.74 13.25 -27.04
C GLN A 269 -3.27 12.18 -28.05
N ASP A 270 -2.87 10.99 -27.59
CA ASP A 270 -2.42 9.90 -28.45
C ASP A 270 -3.55 9.38 -29.36
N SER A 271 -3.31 9.38 -30.68
CA SER A 271 -4.32 9.06 -31.69
C SER A 271 -4.88 7.64 -31.62
N GLU A 272 -4.09 6.66 -31.15
CA GLU A 272 -4.52 5.28 -30.98
C GLU A 272 -5.16 5.04 -29.61
N ARG A 273 -4.73 5.79 -28.58
CA ARG A 273 -5.19 5.60 -27.20
C ARG A 273 -6.40 6.45 -26.82
N ARG A 274 -6.61 7.62 -27.44
CA ARG A 274 -7.72 8.54 -27.15
C ARG A 274 -9.12 7.93 -27.24
N GLY A 275 -9.28 6.78 -27.90
CA GLY A 275 -10.54 6.04 -27.95
C GLY A 275 -10.83 5.17 -26.73
N SER A 276 -9.87 5.02 -25.82
CA SER A 276 -10.03 4.27 -24.58
C SER A 276 -10.84 5.10 -23.59
N LEU A 277 -11.76 4.46 -22.86
CA LEU A 277 -12.58 5.15 -21.88
C LEU A 277 -11.75 5.49 -20.64
N VAL A 278 -11.75 6.75 -20.21
CA VAL A 278 -11.13 7.16 -18.95
C VAL A 278 -12.21 7.61 -17.96
N LEU A 279 -12.28 6.93 -16.82
CA LEU A 279 -13.03 7.39 -15.65
C LEU A 279 -12.07 8.14 -14.72
N LEU A 280 -12.32 9.43 -14.50
CA LEU A 280 -11.50 10.26 -13.62
C LEU A 280 -12.25 10.56 -12.33
N ALA A 281 -11.75 10.07 -11.20
CA ALA A 281 -12.38 10.32 -9.91
C ALA A 281 -12.18 11.77 -9.43
N SER A 282 -13.21 12.31 -8.78
CA SER A 282 -13.07 13.49 -7.92
C SER A 282 -12.28 13.16 -6.66
N ASP A 283 -11.67 14.17 -6.04
CA ASP A 283 -11.08 14.01 -4.72
C ASP A 283 -12.14 13.90 -3.61
N ALA A 284 -11.67 13.78 -2.35
CA ALA A 284 -12.54 13.66 -1.18
C ALA A 284 -13.51 14.84 -0.96
N VAL A 285 -13.24 16.00 -1.56
CA VAL A 285 -14.08 17.21 -1.48
C VAL A 285 -14.96 17.36 -2.74
N GLY A 286 -14.93 16.36 -3.63
CA GLY A 286 -15.65 16.40 -4.90
C GLY A 286 -14.98 17.29 -5.95
N GLN A 287 -13.74 17.75 -5.73
CA GLN A 287 -13.02 18.53 -6.73
C GLN A 287 -12.43 17.62 -7.81
N MET A 288 -12.67 18.00 -9.06
CA MET A 288 -12.11 17.29 -10.21
C MET A 288 -10.68 17.78 -10.49
N PRO A 289 -9.75 16.89 -10.84
CA PRO A 289 -8.44 17.30 -11.33
C PRO A 289 -8.58 18.18 -12.57
N ALA A 290 -7.87 19.31 -12.60
CA ALA A 290 -7.85 20.19 -13.76
C ALA A 290 -7.19 19.47 -14.95
N LEU A 291 -7.98 19.14 -15.96
CA LEU A 291 -7.47 18.70 -17.26
C LEU A 291 -7.50 19.90 -18.21
N THR A 292 -6.33 20.29 -18.69
CA THR A 292 -6.19 21.43 -19.62
C THR A 292 -6.38 20.95 -21.06
N GLY A 293 -7.47 21.34 -21.72
CA GLY A 293 -7.67 21.10 -23.16
C GLY A 293 -9.11 20.82 -23.57
N GLU A 294 -9.41 21.06 -24.86
CA GLU A 294 -10.74 20.87 -25.48
C GLU A 294 -11.11 19.39 -25.69
N SER A 295 -10.16 18.46 -25.56
CA SER A 295 -10.34 17.03 -25.83
C SER A 295 -10.95 16.26 -24.65
N GLN A 296 -12.13 16.68 -24.18
CA GLN A 296 -12.83 16.03 -23.03
C GLN A 296 -13.66 14.81 -23.43
N GLY A 297 -13.76 14.46 -24.72
CA GLY A 297 -14.71 13.47 -25.22
C GLY A 297 -14.57 12.04 -24.67
N CYS A 298 -13.38 11.62 -24.22
CA CYS A 298 -13.13 10.27 -23.68
C CYS A 298 -12.98 10.23 -22.15
N VAL A 299 -12.99 11.38 -21.49
CA VAL A 299 -12.86 11.48 -20.04
C VAL A 299 -14.24 11.66 -19.43
N ILE A 300 -14.69 10.68 -18.67
CA ILE A 300 -15.94 10.74 -17.91
C ILE A 300 -15.59 11.09 -16.46
N PRO A 301 -16.09 12.23 -15.93
CA PRO A 301 -16.01 12.53 -14.52
C PRO A 301 -16.71 11.45 -13.69
N TRP A 302 -16.00 10.92 -12.71
CA TRP A 302 -16.53 10.01 -11.72
C TRP A 302 -16.64 10.76 -10.40
N LEU A 303 -17.80 11.35 -10.18
CA LEU A 303 -18.12 12.03 -8.93
C LEU A 303 -18.35 10.99 -7.85
N VAL A 304 -17.51 11.03 -6.83
CA VAL A 304 -17.76 10.31 -5.59
C VAL A 304 -18.57 11.23 -4.73
N ILE A 305 -19.85 10.95 -4.62
CA ILE A 305 -20.63 11.47 -3.51
C ILE A 305 -20.16 10.64 -2.32
N SER A 306 -19.15 11.15 -1.62
CA SER A 306 -18.89 10.67 -0.27
C SER A 306 -20.23 10.75 0.44
N SER A 307 -20.69 9.64 1.01
CA SER A 307 -21.93 9.63 1.80
C SER A 307 -21.75 10.40 3.11
N SER A 308 -20.93 11.45 3.13
CA SER A 308 -20.68 12.37 4.23
C SER A 308 -21.91 13.19 4.64
N ASP A 309 -23.07 12.96 4.00
CA ASP A 309 -24.39 13.33 4.56
C ASP A 309 -24.89 12.34 5.64
N ASP A 310 -24.24 11.19 5.82
CA ASP A 310 -23.92 10.75 7.18
C ASP A 310 -22.86 11.72 7.67
N ALA A 311 -23.37 12.81 8.27
CA ALA A 311 -22.75 13.95 8.94
C ALA A 311 -21.24 13.87 9.27
N SER A 312 -20.72 14.95 9.83
CA SER A 312 -19.78 14.81 10.94
C SER A 312 -20.25 13.74 11.96
N ILE A 313 -19.92 12.49 11.70
CA ILE A 313 -19.43 11.54 12.67
C ILE A 313 -17.98 12.01 12.89
N GLU A 314 -17.73 13.18 13.49
CA GLU A 314 -17.44 13.19 14.93
C GLU A 314 -17.84 11.86 15.55
N ASN A 315 -16.99 10.83 15.49
CA ASN A 315 -17.02 9.64 16.35
C ASN A 315 -18.41 9.27 16.94
N ASN A 316 -19.45 9.24 16.10
CA ASN A 316 -20.84 9.07 16.51
C ASN A 316 -21.04 7.55 16.58
N PHE A 317 -20.40 6.98 17.60
CA PHE A 317 -20.97 5.89 18.37
C PHE A 317 -22.46 6.16 18.58
N PRO A 318 -23.33 5.13 18.56
CA PRO A 318 -24.77 5.31 18.54
C PRO A 318 -25.24 6.22 19.70
N SER A 319 -25.57 7.47 19.38
CA SER A 319 -26.03 8.50 20.32
C SER A 319 -27.45 8.26 20.86
N ARG A 320 -28.00 7.05 20.72
CA ARG A 320 -29.29 6.66 21.30
C ARG A 320 -29.32 5.20 21.73
N VAL A 321 -28.45 4.84 22.67
CA VAL A 321 -28.83 3.81 23.65
C VAL A 321 -29.45 4.56 24.82
N ARG A 322 -30.78 4.43 25.00
CA ARG A 322 -31.40 4.79 26.28
C ARG A 322 -30.73 3.91 27.34
N CYS A 323 -29.81 4.50 28.10
CA CYS A 323 -29.33 3.88 29.32
C CYS A 323 -30.52 3.72 30.26
N VAL A 324 -31.06 2.51 30.32
CA VAL A 324 -31.83 2.06 31.48
C VAL A 324 -30.79 1.97 32.59
N LEU A 325 -30.72 3.01 33.43
CA LEU A 325 -29.92 2.99 34.64
C LEU A 325 -30.37 1.79 35.49
N PRO A 326 -29.48 0.87 35.87
CA PRO A 326 -29.74 0.01 37.01
C PRO A 326 -29.70 0.90 38.24
N SER A 327 -30.87 1.36 38.69
CA SER A 327 -31.03 1.94 40.02
C SER A 327 -30.87 0.81 41.03
N GLY A 328 -29.65 0.61 41.53
CA GLY A 328 -29.45 -0.27 42.66
C GLY A 328 -28.02 -0.77 42.84
N GLN A 329 -27.37 -0.19 43.87
CA GLN A 329 -26.48 -0.84 44.82
C GLN A 329 -24.95 -0.59 44.71
N SER A 330 -24.46 0.01 45.81
CA SER A 330 -23.12 -0.03 46.41
C SER A 330 -22.07 1.01 46.01
N SER A 331 -22.31 2.26 46.43
CA SER A 331 -21.42 3.42 46.34
C SER A 331 -20.49 3.59 47.56
N THR A 332 -19.81 2.53 48.03
CA THR A 332 -18.85 2.66 49.16
C THR A 332 -17.41 2.29 48.83
N GLN A 333 -17.15 1.63 47.69
CA GLN A 333 -15.78 1.30 47.26
C GLN A 333 -15.21 2.24 46.19
N GLN A 334 -16.06 2.94 45.43
CA GLN A 334 -15.62 3.89 44.38
C GLN A 334 -15.07 5.21 44.95
N ASP A 335 -15.53 5.67 46.11
CA ASP A 335 -15.07 6.93 46.71
C ASP A 335 -13.65 6.85 47.31
N LEU A 336 -13.18 5.66 47.70
CA LEU A 336 -11.82 5.48 48.24
C LEU A 336 -10.76 5.30 47.14
N LEU A 337 -11.12 4.78 45.96
CA LEU A 337 -10.23 4.69 44.80
C LEU A 337 -10.02 6.03 44.09
N ALA A 338 -10.85 7.03 44.37
CA ALA A 338 -10.80 8.34 43.71
C ALA A 338 -9.61 9.22 44.12
N THR A 339 -8.85 8.87 45.16
CA THR A 339 -7.80 9.75 45.71
C THR A 339 -6.40 9.54 45.11
N CYS A 340 -6.08 8.36 44.59
CA CYS A 340 -4.76 8.10 44.01
C CYS A 340 -4.84 8.03 42.48
N THR A 341 -4.68 9.17 41.83
CA THR A 341 -4.65 9.29 40.36
C THR A 341 -3.29 9.81 39.90
N PRO A 342 -2.90 9.62 38.61
CA PRO A 342 -1.69 10.24 38.06
C PRO A 342 -1.69 11.78 38.07
N LEU A 343 -2.84 12.42 38.34
CA LEU A 343 -2.94 13.87 38.52
C LEU A 343 -2.65 14.30 39.95
N SER A 344 -3.05 13.49 40.93
CA SER A 344 -2.90 13.80 42.36
C SER A 344 -1.55 13.35 42.93
N HIS A 345 -1.02 12.23 42.44
CA HIS A 345 0.22 11.60 42.91
C HIS A 345 1.12 11.22 41.72
N PRO A 346 1.56 12.18 40.90
CA PRO A 346 2.26 11.89 39.63
C PRO A 346 3.51 11.00 39.79
N GLU A 347 4.21 11.09 40.92
CA GLU A 347 5.37 10.27 41.26
C GLU A 347 5.07 8.78 41.36
N ASP A 348 3.83 8.39 41.60
CA ASP A 348 3.46 6.99 41.79
C ASP A 348 3.15 6.26 40.48
N TRP A 349 3.18 6.96 39.34
CA TRP A 349 2.72 6.44 38.06
C TRP A 349 3.80 6.53 36.98
N LEU A 350 3.75 5.56 36.07
CA LEU A 350 4.49 5.58 34.80
C LEU A 350 3.47 5.65 33.66
N LEU A 351 3.71 6.53 32.69
CA LEU A 351 2.76 6.82 31.62
C LEU A 351 3.20 6.18 30.30
N HIS A 352 2.28 5.52 29.62
CA HIS A 352 2.41 5.08 28.24
C HIS A 352 1.48 5.88 27.35
N TRP A 353 2.07 6.69 26.46
CA TRP A 353 1.33 7.49 25.50
C TRP A 353 0.95 6.66 24.30
N THR A 354 -0.33 6.67 23.95
CA THR A 354 -0.78 6.09 22.69
C THR A 354 -0.47 7.04 21.56
N ARG A 355 -0.16 6.48 20.39
CA ARG A 355 0.19 7.24 19.20
C ARG A 355 -0.52 6.64 18.01
N SER A 356 -0.73 7.48 17.01
CA SER A 356 -1.25 7.03 15.75
C SER A 356 -0.25 6.06 15.09
N THR A 357 -0.76 4.97 14.52
CA THR A 357 0.09 3.92 13.91
C THR A 357 0.14 4.09 12.39
N VAL A 358 1.30 3.86 11.77
CA VAL A 358 1.42 3.85 10.31
C VAL A 358 1.47 2.41 9.85
N GLY A 359 0.46 1.98 9.09
CA GLY A 359 0.40 0.62 8.56
C GLY A 359 -0.34 -0.37 9.45
N PRO A 360 -0.02 -1.68 9.35
CA PRO A 360 -0.64 -2.70 10.18
C PRO A 360 -0.30 -2.48 11.65
N TRP A 361 -1.14 -3.01 12.51
CA TRP A 361 -0.80 -3.10 13.92
C TRP A 361 0.39 -4.05 14.19
N PRO A 362 1.04 -3.99 15.38
CA PRO A 362 2.21 -4.81 15.69
C PRO A 362 2.03 -6.33 15.56
N ASP A 363 0.81 -6.81 15.74
CA ASP A 363 0.39 -8.22 15.70
C ASP A 363 -0.47 -8.55 14.47
N GLN A 364 -0.72 -7.57 13.60
CA GLN A 364 -1.56 -7.70 12.43
C GLN A 364 -0.71 -7.96 11.18
N ALA A 365 -1.17 -8.90 10.35
CA ALA A 365 -0.53 -9.13 9.05
C ALA A 365 -0.81 -7.99 8.07
N GLU A 366 0.11 -7.71 7.14
CA GLU A 366 -0.08 -6.65 6.14
C GLU A 366 -1.31 -6.88 5.25
N GLN A 367 -1.62 -8.14 4.91
CA GLN A 367 -2.80 -8.49 4.12
C GLN A 367 -4.10 -8.19 4.88
N GLU A 368 -4.17 -8.52 6.17
CA GLU A 368 -5.32 -8.21 7.01
C GLU A 368 -5.55 -6.70 7.11
N PHE A 369 -4.48 -5.92 7.27
CA PHE A 369 -4.58 -4.47 7.24
C PHE A 369 -5.11 -3.94 5.90
N ASN A 370 -4.63 -4.49 4.78
CA ASN A 370 -5.14 -4.11 3.46
C ASN A 370 -6.62 -4.50 3.32
N ASP A 371 -7.07 -5.62 3.88
CA ASP A 371 -8.47 -6.01 3.89
C ASP A 371 -9.33 -5.01 4.63
N GLU A 372 -8.92 -4.59 5.83
CA GLU A 372 -9.65 -3.60 6.62
C GLU A 372 -9.79 -2.28 5.86
N LEU A 373 -8.73 -1.83 5.19
CA LEU A 373 -8.75 -0.62 4.36
C LEU A 373 -9.70 -0.78 3.15
N ILE A 374 -9.56 -1.88 2.40
CA ILE A 374 -10.35 -2.13 1.19
C ILE A 374 -11.82 -2.33 1.53
N LEU A 375 -12.15 -3.04 2.62
CA LEU A 375 -13.51 -3.32 3.06
C LEU A 375 -14.14 -2.13 3.82
N GLY A 376 -13.35 -1.13 4.22
CA GLY A 376 -13.83 0.03 4.95
C GLY A 376 -14.25 -0.31 6.38
N CYS A 377 -13.55 -1.26 7.01
CA CYS A 377 -13.84 -1.69 8.37
C CYS A 377 -13.50 -0.56 9.36
N ARG A 378 -14.30 -0.41 10.42
CA ARG A 378 -14.00 0.55 11.51
C ARG A 378 -12.65 0.28 12.19
N SER A 379 -12.23 -0.99 12.19
CA SER A 379 -10.94 -1.42 12.71
C SER A 379 -9.76 -0.93 11.88
N SER A 380 -9.96 -0.31 10.71
CA SER A 380 -8.91 0.32 9.90
C SER A 380 -8.42 1.66 10.44
N ASP A 381 -9.13 2.29 11.39
CA ASP A 381 -8.68 3.53 12.02
C ASP A 381 -7.35 3.30 12.76
N ARG A 382 -6.34 4.12 12.47
CA ARG A 382 -5.03 4.08 13.14
C ARG A 382 -4.78 5.34 13.95
N SER A 383 -5.82 6.07 14.35
CA SER A 383 -5.73 7.23 15.24
C SER A 383 -5.17 6.85 16.62
N ALA A 384 -4.72 7.83 17.38
CA ALA A 384 -4.26 7.60 18.76
C ALA A 384 -5.41 7.08 19.64
N LEU A 385 -6.62 7.61 19.47
CA LEU A 385 -7.81 7.13 20.17
C LEU A 385 -8.16 5.69 19.79
N ALA A 386 -8.12 5.31 18.50
CA ALA A 386 -8.33 3.92 18.09
C ALA A 386 -7.28 2.98 18.68
N THR A 387 -6.02 3.43 18.75
CA THR A 387 -4.94 2.69 19.40
C THR A 387 -5.24 2.48 20.89
N LEU A 388 -5.68 3.53 21.59
CA LEU A 388 -6.10 3.41 22.99
C LEU A 388 -7.28 2.44 23.16
N LEU A 389 -8.32 2.59 22.34
CA LEU A 389 -9.51 1.71 22.38
C LEU A 389 -9.11 0.24 22.18
N ARG A 390 -8.20 -0.02 21.24
CA ARG A 390 -7.67 -1.37 21.01
C ARG A 390 -6.95 -1.91 22.24
N ILE A 391 -6.02 -1.12 22.81
CA ILE A 391 -5.28 -1.51 24.00
C ILE A 391 -6.23 -1.83 25.17
N VAL A 392 -7.27 -1.03 25.38
CA VAL A 392 -8.19 -1.26 26.50
C VAL A 392 -9.14 -2.43 26.28
N ILE A 393 -9.58 -2.66 25.04
CA ILE A 393 -10.43 -3.81 24.69
C ILE A 393 -9.64 -5.12 24.79
N GLU A 394 -8.41 -5.14 24.30
CA GLU A 394 -7.53 -6.32 24.38
C GLU A 394 -6.94 -6.51 25.79
N GLY A 395 -6.87 -5.43 26.55
CA GLY A 395 -6.19 -5.35 27.84
C GLY A 395 -4.71 -5.70 27.75
N ARG A 396 -4.03 -5.19 26.72
CA ARG A 396 -2.62 -5.50 26.43
C ARG A 396 -1.89 -4.33 25.80
N LEU A 397 -0.67 -4.05 26.28
CA LEU A 397 0.30 -3.19 25.59
C LEU A 397 1.26 -4.04 24.79
N TRP A 398 1.28 -3.82 23.46
CA TRP A 398 2.16 -4.55 22.56
C TRP A 398 3.58 -3.96 22.56
N ALA A 399 4.57 -4.77 22.94
CA ALA A 399 5.97 -4.44 22.82
C ALA A 399 6.42 -4.30 21.35
N SER A 400 7.23 -3.28 21.12
CA SER A 400 7.82 -2.98 19.81
C SER A 400 9.33 -2.88 19.93
N SER A 401 10.03 -3.22 18.85
CA SER A 401 11.47 -2.98 18.68
C SER A 401 11.78 -1.73 17.87
N GLU A 402 10.76 -1.00 17.44
CA GLU A 402 10.92 0.22 16.67
C GLU A 402 11.68 1.28 17.48
N ALA A 403 12.76 1.80 16.90
CA ALA A 403 13.67 2.75 17.54
C ALA A 403 14.41 2.22 18.79
N ILE A 404 14.39 0.91 19.04
CA ILE A 404 15.14 0.25 20.11
C ILE A 404 16.41 -0.37 19.53
N ARG A 405 17.56 0.05 20.06
CA ARG A 405 18.87 -0.48 19.64
C ARG A 405 18.94 -1.98 19.95
N GLY A 406 19.42 -2.77 18.99
CA GLY A 406 19.51 -4.23 19.13
C GLY A 406 18.21 -4.98 18.85
N GLY A 407 17.13 -4.29 18.49
CA GLY A 407 15.88 -4.92 18.05
C GLY A 407 15.08 -5.58 19.18
N PHE A 408 15.39 -5.26 20.45
CA PHE A 408 14.63 -5.78 21.60
C PHE A 408 13.20 -5.25 21.58
N ARG A 409 12.24 -6.14 21.86
CA ARG A 409 10.83 -5.76 22.00
C ARG A 409 10.58 -5.30 23.43
N VAL A 410 10.20 -4.05 23.59
CA VAL A 410 9.90 -3.45 24.91
C VAL A 410 8.62 -2.63 24.84
N VAL A 411 7.99 -2.41 25.99
CA VAL A 411 7.02 -1.34 26.18
C VAL A 411 7.71 -0.21 26.95
N SER A 412 7.72 0.97 26.35
CA SER A 412 8.29 2.18 26.96
C SER A 412 7.23 2.95 27.74
N PHE A 413 7.64 3.47 28.90
CA PHE A 413 6.88 4.37 29.75
C PHE A 413 7.72 5.61 30.07
N THR A 414 7.08 6.67 30.56
CA THR A 414 7.75 7.86 31.07
C THR A 414 7.31 8.14 32.50
N GLU A 415 8.26 8.60 33.31
CA GLU A 415 8.00 9.15 34.65
C GLU A 415 7.55 10.62 34.62
N VAL A 416 7.55 11.26 33.45
CA VAL A 416 7.12 12.66 33.33
C VAL A 416 5.64 12.79 33.74
N PRO A 417 5.30 13.70 34.67
CA PRO A 417 3.93 13.87 35.15
C PRO A 417 2.92 14.20 34.03
N LEU A 418 1.70 13.67 34.17
CA LEU A 418 0.64 13.82 33.16
C LEU A 418 0.28 15.30 32.87
N HIS A 419 0.33 16.15 33.89
CA HIS A 419 0.01 17.58 33.77
C HIS A 419 1.08 18.40 33.04
N GLU A 420 2.32 17.92 32.95
CA GLU A 420 3.41 18.60 32.22
C GLU A 420 3.37 18.33 30.71
N PHE A 421 2.54 17.38 30.26
CA PHE A 421 2.58 16.91 28.89
C PHE A 421 2.29 18.03 27.87
N ARG A 422 1.21 18.80 28.06
CA ARG A 422 0.78 19.79 27.05
C ARG A 422 1.82 20.88 26.80
N SER A 423 2.62 21.25 27.79
CA SER A 423 3.70 22.24 27.62
C SER A 423 4.94 21.64 26.92
N ARG A 424 5.13 20.33 27.00
CA ARG A 424 6.26 19.60 26.40
C ARG A 424 5.97 19.12 24.97
N ARG A 425 4.70 19.01 24.58
CA ARG A 425 4.25 18.53 23.27
C ARG A 425 4.88 19.34 22.13
N THR A 426 5.72 18.71 21.32
CA THR A 426 6.42 19.36 20.21
C THR A 426 6.12 18.66 18.88
N TYR A 427 5.71 19.43 17.86
CA TYR A 427 5.55 18.88 16.52
C TYR A 427 6.92 18.60 15.89
N ARG A 428 7.21 17.32 15.62
CA ARG A 428 8.46 16.89 14.99
C ARG A 428 8.28 16.85 13.48
N LYS A 429 8.62 17.96 12.81
CA LYS A 429 8.48 18.13 11.34
C LYS A 429 9.04 16.95 10.52
N HIS A 430 10.19 16.40 10.92
CA HIS A 430 10.81 15.27 10.22
C HIS A 430 10.03 13.95 10.37
N ARG A 431 9.30 13.76 11.47
CA ARG A 431 8.37 12.62 11.67
C ARG A 431 6.94 12.94 11.25
N ARG A 432 6.66 14.20 10.93
CA ARG A 432 5.34 14.76 10.60
C ARG A 432 4.26 14.46 11.64
N ARG A 433 4.65 14.35 12.91
CA ARG A 433 3.77 14.05 14.04
C ARG A 433 4.21 14.75 15.31
N TYR A 434 3.33 14.86 16.28
CA TYR A 434 3.70 15.23 17.64
C TYR A 434 4.49 14.10 18.30
N ASP A 435 5.37 14.45 19.23
CA ASP A 435 6.11 13.47 20.05
C ASP A 435 5.18 12.66 20.95
N PHE A 436 4.13 13.30 21.43
CA PHE A 436 3.11 12.71 22.29
C PHE A 436 1.71 13.18 21.87
N GLU A 437 0.73 12.30 22.03
CA GLU A 437 -0.69 12.58 21.82
C GLU A 437 -1.43 12.48 23.16
N PRO A 438 -2.50 13.26 23.41
CA PRO A 438 -3.19 13.36 24.71
C PRO A 438 -4.03 12.13 25.13
N TRP A 439 -3.65 10.93 24.70
CA TRP A 439 -4.33 9.68 25.05
C TRP A 439 -3.32 8.64 25.51
N GLY A 440 -3.66 7.85 26.52
CA GLY A 440 -2.75 6.82 27.00
C GLY A 440 -3.17 6.15 28.30
N ILE A 441 -2.22 5.45 28.90
CA ILE A 441 -2.42 4.63 30.10
C ILE A 441 -1.35 4.97 31.12
N ALA A 442 -1.76 5.27 32.33
CA ALA A 442 -0.92 5.36 33.50
C ALA A 442 -0.97 4.02 34.25
N ILE A 443 0.19 3.49 34.64
CA ILE A 443 0.28 2.30 35.47
C ILE A 443 1.11 2.61 36.70
N ARG A 444 0.69 2.10 37.86
CA ARG A 444 1.41 2.21 39.12
C ARG A 444 2.86 1.74 38.97
N ARG A 445 3.80 2.59 39.39
CA ARG A 445 5.25 2.40 39.21
C ARG A 445 5.75 1.17 39.95
N ASP A 446 5.31 0.99 41.20
CA ASP A 446 5.65 -0.16 42.04
C ASP A 446 5.19 -1.48 41.41
N VAL A 447 3.99 -1.51 40.84
CA VAL A 447 3.45 -2.67 40.12
C VAL A 447 4.29 -3.00 38.87
N LEU A 448 4.63 -2.00 38.05
CA LEU A 448 5.48 -2.22 36.88
C LEU A 448 6.91 -2.62 37.25
N ALA A 449 7.49 -2.01 38.28
CA ALA A 449 8.83 -2.35 38.76
C ALA A 449 8.89 -3.79 39.28
N ALA A 450 7.85 -4.24 39.99
CA ALA A 450 7.72 -5.64 40.42
C ALA A 450 7.58 -6.60 39.22
N ALA A 451 6.98 -6.15 38.12
CA ALA A 451 6.91 -6.89 36.86
C ALA A 451 8.21 -6.84 36.01
N GLY A 452 9.25 -6.17 36.50
CA GLY A 452 10.55 -6.10 35.83
C GLY A 452 10.78 -4.85 34.97
N ALA A 453 9.91 -3.84 35.04
CA ALA A 453 10.18 -2.55 34.43
C ALA A 453 11.37 -1.87 35.13
N ARG A 454 12.25 -1.24 34.35
CA ARG A 454 13.44 -0.54 34.87
C ARG A 454 13.63 0.80 34.15
N PRO A 455 14.24 1.79 34.83
CA PRO A 455 14.62 3.04 34.18
C PRO A 455 15.66 2.77 33.10
N VAL A 456 15.62 3.58 32.05
CA VAL A 456 16.56 3.51 30.93
C VAL A 456 17.93 4.06 31.32
N GLU A 457 18.98 3.33 30.92
CA GLU A 457 20.38 3.70 31.04
C GLU A 457 20.81 4.48 29.79
N TYR A 458 21.01 5.79 29.97
CA TYR A 458 21.46 6.67 28.89
C TYR A 458 22.98 6.66 28.78
N GLY A 459 23.51 6.32 27.61
CA GLY A 459 24.95 6.27 27.36
C GLY A 459 25.34 6.43 25.90
N ASP A 460 26.63 6.26 25.64
CA ASP A 460 27.27 6.34 24.32
C ASP A 460 27.66 4.96 23.77
N GLU A 461 28.48 4.93 22.72
CA GLU A 461 28.91 3.67 22.10
C GLU A 461 29.81 2.82 23.02
N GLU A 462 30.67 3.47 23.81
CA GLU A 462 31.51 2.78 24.79
C GLU A 462 30.64 2.13 25.87
N THR A 463 29.65 2.88 26.36
CA THR A 463 28.65 2.38 27.32
C THR A 463 27.93 1.16 26.75
N TRP A 464 27.42 1.24 25.51
CA TRP A 464 26.75 0.11 24.86
C TRP A 464 27.64 -1.13 24.73
N SER A 465 28.91 -0.94 24.35
CA SER A 465 29.85 -2.06 24.15
C SER A 465 30.13 -2.84 25.44
N THR A 466 30.04 -2.15 26.58
CA THR A 466 30.25 -2.73 27.92
C THR A 466 28.94 -3.15 28.60
N THR A 467 27.78 -2.71 28.11
CA THR A 467 26.46 -3.13 28.61
C THR A 467 26.24 -4.64 28.38
N THR A 468 25.95 -5.35 29.46
CA THR A 468 25.60 -6.78 29.43
C THR A 468 24.32 -7.02 28.63
N ASP A 469 24.17 -8.19 28.00
CA ASP A 469 22.99 -8.52 27.19
C ASP A 469 21.65 -8.34 27.93
N ALA A 470 21.63 -8.63 29.25
CA ALA A 470 20.44 -8.44 30.08
C ALA A 470 20.07 -6.97 30.31
N SER A 471 21.04 -6.05 30.26
CA SER A 471 20.80 -4.60 30.41
C SER A 471 20.53 -3.88 29.08
N ARG A 472 20.88 -4.49 27.94
CA ARG A 472 20.74 -3.87 26.61
C ARG A 472 19.31 -3.40 26.25
N PRO A 473 18.21 -4.08 26.65
CA PRO A 473 16.85 -3.56 26.41
C PRO A 473 16.60 -2.18 27.04
N TYR A 474 17.29 -1.89 28.14
CA TYR A 474 17.15 -0.67 28.91
C TYR A 474 18.15 0.42 28.48
N PHE A 475 18.98 0.19 27.46
CA PHE A 475 19.94 1.19 27.00
C PHE A 475 19.31 2.17 26.01
N GLN A 476 19.66 3.46 26.13
CA GLN A 476 19.33 4.49 25.15
C GLN A 476 20.57 5.30 24.78
N ASN A 477 20.82 5.39 23.47
CA ASN A 477 21.93 6.21 22.98
C ASN A 477 21.56 7.71 23.12
N VAL A 478 22.43 8.49 23.75
CA VAL A 478 22.26 9.95 23.91
C VAL A 478 22.47 10.69 22.60
N GLY A 479 23.12 10.06 21.60
CA GLY A 479 23.44 10.66 20.31
C GLY A 479 24.44 11.82 20.44
N SER A 480 24.83 12.39 19.30
CA SER A 480 25.71 13.57 19.22
C SER A 480 24.95 14.90 19.12
N GLY A 481 23.65 14.93 19.42
CA GLY A 481 22.78 16.09 19.24
C GLY A 481 21.74 16.25 20.34
N ASP A 482 21.39 17.50 20.63
CA ASP A 482 20.75 18.02 21.85
C ASP A 482 19.27 17.62 22.10
N GLY A 483 18.76 16.52 21.52
CA GLY A 483 17.30 16.40 21.33
C GLY A 483 16.54 15.31 22.09
N TRP A 484 17.19 14.22 22.50
CA TRP A 484 16.55 13.09 23.19
C TRP A 484 17.21 12.93 24.54
N THR A 485 16.85 13.86 25.43
CA THR A 485 17.56 14.09 26.68
C THR A 485 16.91 13.28 27.79
N LYS A 486 17.69 13.03 28.84
CA LYS A 486 17.30 12.44 30.14
C LYS A 486 16.00 13.01 30.75
N GLU A 487 15.46 14.08 30.19
CA GLU A 487 14.19 14.74 30.52
C GLU A 487 12.95 13.86 30.32
N GLU A 488 12.99 12.89 29.41
CA GLU A 488 11.88 11.94 29.21
C GLU A 488 11.78 10.92 30.35
N ARG A 489 12.85 10.72 31.14
CA ARG A 489 12.90 9.77 32.27
C ARG A 489 12.24 8.43 31.88
N GLU A 490 12.72 7.85 30.79
CA GLU A 490 12.10 6.67 30.18
C GLU A 490 12.28 5.44 31.08
N TRP A 491 11.25 4.62 31.17
CA TRP A 491 11.26 3.29 31.75
C TRP A 491 10.90 2.28 30.66
N ARG A 492 11.48 1.08 30.72
CA ARG A 492 11.15 -0.01 29.78
C ARG A 492 10.82 -1.27 30.55
N ILE A 493 9.93 -2.05 29.98
CA ILE A 493 9.70 -3.45 30.34
C ILE A 493 9.88 -4.30 29.08
N PRO A 494 10.69 -5.37 29.13
CA PRO A 494 10.76 -6.33 28.04
C PRO A 494 9.41 -7.01 27.83
N ASP A 495 9.10 -7.34 26.58
CA ASP A 495 7.86 -8.03 26.19
C ASP A 495 6.56 -7.26 26.50
N HIS A 496 5.43 -7.91 26.19
CA HIS A 496 4.09 -7.36 26.32
C HIS A 496 3.68 -7.13 27.77
N VAL A 497 2.89 -6.09 28.03
CA VAL A 497 2.23 -5.91 29.34
C VAL A 497 0.78 -6.34 29.25
N GLN A 498 0.40 -7.37 30.01
CA GLN A 498 -0.99 -7.80 30.14
C GLN A 498 -1.70 -6.94 31.19
N LEU A 499 -2.46 -5.94 30.75
CA LEU A 499 -3.15 -5.00 31.64
C LEU A 499 -4.22 -5.69 32.47
N ASN A 500 -4.85 -6.74 31.92
CA ASN A 500 -5.89 -7.52 32.62
C ASN A 500 -5.35 -8.37 33.78
N GLU A 501 -4.03 -8.57 33.87
CA GLU A 501 -3.37 -9.27 34.98
C GLU A 501 -2.98 -8.31 36.12
N LEU A 502 -3.05 -6.99 35.87
CA LEU A 502 -2.76 -5.97 36.87
C LEU A 502 -3.99 -5.70 37.74
N PRO A 503 -3.82 -5.28 39.01
CA PRO A 503 -4.93 -4.80 39.81
C PRO A 503 -5.66 -3.66 39.10
N VAL A 504 -7.00 -3.66 39.11
CA VAL A 504 -7.81 -2.61 38.45
C VAL A 504 -7.45 -1.21 38.95
N SER A 505 -7.09 -1.09 40.23
CA SER A 505 -6.63 0.17 40.86
C SER A 505 -5.22 0.60 40.43
N ALA A 506 -4.45 -0.27 39.78
CA ALA A 506 -3.10 0.01 39.33
C ALA A 506 -3.03 0.60 37.92
N VAL A 507 -4.17 0.71 37.23
CA VAL A 507 -4.26 1.18 35.85
C VAL A 507 -5.27 2.32 35.77
N VAL A 508 -4.85 3.44 35.16
CA VAL A 508 -5.72 4.58 34.87
C VAL A 508 -5.56 4.92 33.40
N VAL A 509 -6.68 5.09 32.70
CA VAL A 509 -6.69 5.54 31.31
C VAL A 509 -6.85 7.05 31.30
N PHE A 510 -6.08 7.75 30.46
CA PHE A 510 -6.21 9.20 30.31
C PHE A 510 -6.53 9.59 28.87
N VAL A 511 -7.34 10.63 28.71
CA VAL A 511 -7.87 11.11 27.42
C VAL A 511 -7.89 12.63 27.35
N ASP A 512 -7.93 13.18 26.13
CA ASP A 512 -7.85 14.62 25.90
C ASP A 512 -9.11 15.40 26.31
N SER A 513 -10.29 14.79 26.17
CA SER A 513 -11.59 15.47 26.27
C SER A 513 -12.65 14.65 27.01
N ALA A 514 -13.71 15.34 27.45
CA ALA A 514 -14.86 14.71 28.07
C ALA A 514 -15.62 13.78 27.11
N GLU A 515 -15.70 14.10 25.82
CA GLU A 515 -16.34 13.22 24.82
C GLU A 515 -15.55 11.92 24.67
N SER A 516 -14.22 12.01 24.57
CA SER A 516 -13.34 10.84 24.48
C SER A 516 -13.50 9.94 25.72
N ARG A 517 -13.65 10.54 26.90
CA ARG A 517 -13.88 9.82 28.16
C ARG A 517 -15.15 8.98 28.09
N LEU A 518 -16.28 9.55 27.65
CA LEU A 518 -17.55 8.83 27.54
C LEU A 518 -17.49 7.63 26.58
N VAL A 519 -16.65 7.72 25.54
CA VAL A 519 -16.43 6.60 24.60
C VAL A 519 -15.59 5.51 25.25
N VAL A 520 -14.48 5.88 25.89
CA VAL A 520 -13.53 4.94 26.48
C VAL A 520 -14.11 4.25 27.72
N GLU A 521 -14.83 4.96 28.60
CA GLU A 521 -15.46 4.40 29.81
C GLU A 521 -16.45 3.26 29.50
N LYS A 522 -17.02 3.23 28.28
CA LYS A 522 -17.91 2.13 27.87
C LYS A 522 -17.16 0.85 27.54
N GLN A 523 -15.85 0.92 27.33
CA GLN A 523 -15.01 -0.18 26.84
C GLN A 523 -14.05 -0.71 27.90
N THR A 524 -14.01 -0.14 29.10
CA THR A 524 -13.05 -0.53 30.14
C THR A 524 -13.64 -0.44 31.55
N ALA A 525 -13.12 -1.27 32.45
CA ALA A 525 -13.40 -1.20 33.88
C ALA A 525 -12.41 -0.28 34.64
N TRP A 526 -11.32 0.16 33.99
CA TRP A 526 -10.36 1.07 34.61
C TRP A 526 -10.90 2.49 34.70
N GLN A 527 -10.40 3.24 35.67
CA GLN A 527 -10.74 4.65 35.81
C GLN A 527 -10.26 5.43 34.57
N VAL A 528 -11.12 6.29 34.03
CA VAL A 528 -10.78 7.19 32.92
C VAL A 528 -10.73 8.64 33.41
N VAL A 529 -9.61 9.32 33.20
CA VAL A 529 -9.39 10.72 33.58
C VAL A 529 -9.20 11.60 32.34
N VAL A 530 -9.62 12.86 32.42
CA VAL A 530 -9.39 13.85 31.36
C VAL A 530 -8.12 14.63 31.69
N VAL A 531 -7.23 14.79 30.72
CA VAL A 531 -6.00 15.58 30.89
C VAL A 531 -6.39 17.06 31.10
N PRO A 532 -5.93 17.74 32.18
CA PRO A 532 -6.29 19.13 32.47
C PRO A 532 -5.68 20.13 31.49
N ASP A 533 -6.46 21.10 31.01
CA ASP A 533 -5.98 22.11 30.06
C ASP A 533 -4.80 22.90 30.63
N ALA A 534 -3.80 23.14 29.79
CA ALA A 534 -2.56 23.83 30.19
C ALA A 534 -2.81 25.23 30.78
N CYS A 535 -3.96 25.84 30.49
CA CYS A 535 -4.35 27.14 31.01
C CYS A 535 -4.77 27.16 32.48
N LEU A 536 -5.00 26.01 33.13
CA LEU A 536 -5.52 25.96 34.51
C LEU A 536 -4.48 25.55 35.57
N ALA A 537 -3.27 25.17 35.17
CA ALA A 537 -2.24 24.67 36.10
C ALA A 537 -1.36 25.76 36.75
N LYS A 538 -1.74 27.04 36.63
CA LYS A 538 -1.10 28.16 37.34
C LYS A 538 -2.06 28.76 38.36
N THR A 539 -2.35 28.02 39.43
CA THR A 539 -2.97 28.59 40.64
C THR A 539 -2.40 27.91 41.87
#